data_AF-A0A420J0W3-F1
#
_entry.id   AF-A0A420J0W3-F1
#
_cell.length_a   1.000
_cell.length_b   1.000
_cell.length_c   1.000
_cell.angle_alpha   90.00
_cell.angle_beta   90.00
_cell.angle_gamma   90.00
#
_symmetry.space_group_name_H-M   'P 1'
#
loop_
_entity.id
_entity.type
_entity.pdbx_description
1 polymer ?
#
loop_
_entity_poly.entity_id
_entity_poly.type
_entity_poly.pdbx_seq_one_letter_code
_entity_poly.pdbx_strand_id
1 'polypeptide(L)'
;MGTYVSKQPVGTQRRTSSIRSRISSKRWPALHPSEMPSKQSAGNQRSLNQNPETSLEINLDCAADRRDPASNFSTDQIKDNPVAKTNIRLQEPEFLVEQLGALIEHPEKYSSHHRVIARLAHQVYEMLEGNCLIYQLYELIEEPQKFAKNDKELTILTRRASTVFENPYQTYHRIAYSGLPLIISRIAQDYNLLKTLVVGDNEAFSVSSLAEISGINEAILEIFLEYMAAQHIIEDTGKFLYKSNNVTKNLLEPIAINGIPLFDDLLFPIIGCLGDSLKEHPGRNAYQIAFNTTLDLASWLEDSPELYRGVFELIQNQSDHVPSWHDVVDFQEEFASGSDEQSFVFVDIGGGTGNQCNILLEKYPNLKGRVILQEKLARLQLARVPDRVMKVPYDLFSDQHIRGAYAYYIRQVLHQHTDEAVINILKAQAPAMREGSVLLIDEKVLPDMWAYLYHTYLAYITNKLRKIPKTTSLLNVTEMNILMVACFNAFDRRQDQWLGLLDKAGYEVAQIHPYSDLQDCIIVAKLKNQPAVQSPQLNEQSDVFNL
;
A
#
# COMPACT_ATOMS: atom_id res chain seq x y z
N MET A 1 32.14 -37.43 36.00
CA MET A 1 31.31 -38.49 36.62
C MET A 1 29.88 -38.22 36.19
N GLY A 2 29.09 -39.08 35.57
CA GLY A 2 29.14 -40.48 35.18
C GLY A 2 27.76 -40.77 34.58
N THR A 3 27.74 -41.47 33.46
CA THR A 3 26.60 -41.87 32.61
C THR A 3 25.48 -42.61 33.34
N TYR A 4 24.22 -42.48 32.88
CA TYR A 4 23.32 -43.63 32.67
C TYR A 4 22.20 -43.30 31.66
N VAL A 5 22.07 -44.18 30.65
CA VAL A 5 21.03 -44.23 29.62
C VAL A 5 20.04 -45.34 30.01
N SER A 6 18.73 -45.12 29.83
CA SER A 6 17.78 -46.22 29.55
C SER A 6 16.64 -45.77 28.64
N LYS A 7 16.36 -46.58 27.62
CA LYS A 7 15.35 -46.41 26.56
C LYS A 7 13.95 -46.84 27.01
N GLN A 8 12.94 -45.99 26.70
CA GLN A 8 11.58 -46.22 26.12
C GLN A 8 10.64 -47.36 26.62
N PRO A 9 9.30 -47.17 26.66
CA PRO A 9 8.46 -47.12 25.44
C PRO A 9 7.35 -46.06 25.35
N VAL A 10 6.92 -45.88 24.10
CA VAL A 10 5.92 -44.99 23.54
C VAL A 10 4.51 -45.29 24.09
N GLY A 11 3.81 -44.23 24.54
CA GLY A 11 2.37 -44.21 24.80
C GLY A 11 1.76 -42.97 24.16
N THR A 12 0.91 -43.19 23.16
CA THR A 12 0.23 -42.18 22.33
C THR A 12 -0.70 -41.27 23.16
N GLN A 13 -0.38 -39.98 23.23
CA GLN A 13 -1.37 -38.92 23.47
C GLN A 13 -1.11 -37.76 22.51
N ARG A 14 -2.01 -37.58 21.54
CA ARG A 14 -2.11 -36.39 20.70
C ARG A 14 -2.25 -35.16 21.61
N ARG A 15 -1.27 -34.25 21.57
CA ARG A 15 -1.40 -32.88 22.07
C ARG A 15 -1.22 -31.91 20.91
N THR A 16 -2.31 -31.27 20.53
CA THR A 16 -2.34 -30.04 19.75
C THR A 16 -1.73 -28.92 20.62
N SER A 17 -0.48 -28.53 20.36
CA SER A 17 0.13 -27.38 21.01
C SER A 17 0.36 -26.27 19.99
N SER A 18 -0.40 -25.19 20.13
CA SER A 18 -0.19 -23.93 19.40
C SER A 18 1.18 -23.32 19.77
N ILE A 19 1.73 -22.56 18.82
CA ILE A 19 3.06 -21.94 18.83
C ILE A 19 3.29 -20.93 19.98
N ARG A 20 2.29 -20.69 20.86
CA ARG A 20 2.32 -19.70 21.95
C ARG A 20 3.13 -20.07 23.22
N SER A 21 4.00 -21.08 23.21
CA SER A 21 4.69 -21.54 24.45
C SER A 21 6.21 -21.35 24.50
N ARG A 22 6.74 -20.26 23.91
CA ARG A 22 8.16 -19.89 24.09
C ARG A 22 8.36 -18.40 24.36
N ILE A 23 8.15 -18.00 25.61
CA ILE A 23 8.78 -16.79 26.15
C ILE A 23 9.50 -17.19 27.44
N SER A 24 10.84 -17.20 27.39
CA SER A 24 11.68 -17.49 28.55
C SER A 24 11.73 -16.28 29.47
N SER A 25 11.46 -16.49 30.75
CA SER A 25 11.68 -15.54 31.82
C SER A 25 13.18 -15.21 32.00
N LYS A 26 13.62 -14.06 31.50
CA LYS A 26 14.87 -13.42 31.96
C LYS A 26 14.52 -12.24 32.85
N ARG A 27 14.87 -12.36 34.13
CA ARG A 27 14.74 -11.33 35.17
C ARG A 27 15.62 -10.11 34.82
N TRP A 28 15.05 -8.91 34.80
CA TRP A 28 15.80 -7.64 34.86
C TRP A 28 16.31 -7.41 36.29
N PRO A 29 17.57 -6.94 36.50
CA PRO A 29 18.00 -6.43 37.79
C PRO A 29 17.47 -5.01 38.04
N ALA A 30 17.08 -4.75 39.28
CA ALA A 30 16.52 -3.50 39.78
C ALA A 30 17.48 -2.30 39.64
N LEU A 31 16.93 -1.15 39.25
CA LEU A 31 17.58 0.15 39.25
C LEU A 31 17.68 0.68 40.70
N HIS A 32 18.89 1.04 41.14
CA HIS A 32 19.11 1.84 42.35
C HIS A 32 19.35 3.31 41.98
N PRO A 33 18.75 4.28 42.71
CA PRO A 33 18.89 5.71 42.42
C PRO A 33 20.02 6.32 43.24
N SER A 34 21.18 6.55 42.63
CA SER A 34 22.18 7.48 43.15
C SER A 34 23.21 7.76 42.07
N GLU A 35 23.11 8.92 41.43
CA GLU A 35 24.24 9.75 40.94
C GLU A 35 23.68 10.90 40.08
N MET A 36 23.40 12.03 40.73
CA MET A 36 23.31 13.34 40.11
C MET A 36 24.64 14.07 40.37
N PRO A 37 25.26 14.69 39.37
CA PRO A 37 26.18 15.79 39.60
C PRO A 37 25.60 17.16 39.20
N SER A 38 26.02 18.14 39.97
CA SER A 38 25.60 19.53 40.09
C SER A 38 25.96 20.48 38.94
N LYS A 39 25.18 21.57 38.86
CA LYS A 39 25.41 22.81 38.11
C LYS A 39 26.86 23.34 38.20
N GLN A 40 27.38 23.88 37.09
CA GLN A 40 28.33 25.01 37.08
C GLN A 40 28.16 25.88 35.82
N SER A 41 28.39 27.18 36.00
CA SER A 41 28.14 28.33 35.13
C SER A 41 29.40 28.84 34.42
N ALA A 42 29.27 29.32 33.18
CA ALA A 42 30.04 30.40 32.51
C ALA A 42 29.44 30.53 31.09
N GLY A 43 29.08 31.67 30.50
CA GLY A 43 29.69 33.00 30.54
C GLY A 43 30.65 33.17 29.36
N ASN A 44 30.17 33.58 28.17
CA ASN A 44 30.88 34.51 27.27
C ASN A 44 30.09 34.94 26.02
N GLN A 45 30.07 36.26 25.80
CA GLN A 45 29.64 36.99 24.61
C GLN A 45 30.73 36.98 23.51
N ARG A 46 30.31 37.09 22.24
CA ARG A 46 30.99 37.78 21.09
C ARG A 46 30.01 37.75 19.89
N SER A 47 29.26 38.81 19.64
CA SER A 47 29.55 39.96 18.75
C SER A 47 29.66 39.61 17.25
N LEU A 48 28.67 40.04 16.46
CA LEU A 48 28.82 40.43 15.05
C LEU A 48 27.80 41.52 14.70
N ASN A 49 28.32 42.75 14.65
CA ASN A 49 27.91 43.89 13.80
C ASN A 49 27.81 43.43 12.32
N GLN A 50 27.11 44.05 11.34
CA GLN A 50 26.49 45.37 11.19
C GLN A 50 25.58 45.37 9.93
N ASN A 51 24.62 46.29 9.96
CA ASN A 51 23.62 46.82 9.00
C ASN A 51 24.18 47.36 7.65
N PRO A 52 23.38 47.80 6.62
CA PRO A 52 22.41 48.94 6.69
C PRO A 52 21.12 48.91 5.80
N GLU A 53 20.00 49.43 6.34
CA GLU A 53 19.23 50.66 5.92
C GLU A 53 18.01 50.38 5.01
N THR A 54 16.82 50.97 5.13
CA THR A 54 16.45 52.35 5.53
C THR A 54 15.12 52.45 6.30
N SER A 55 15.06 53.43 7.20
CA SER A 55 13.95 53.88 8.05
C SER A 55 13.29 55.16 7.51
N LEU A 56 12.04 55.43 7.88
CA LEU A 56 11.54 56.80 8.10
C LEU A 56 10.25 56.81 8.96
N GLU A 57 10.39 57.32 10.18
CA GLU A 57 9.32 57.82 11.06
C GLU A 57 8.92 59.23 10.64
N ILE A 58 7.64 59.61 10.81
CA ILE A 58 7.24 60.99 11.18
C ILE A 58 6.03 60.93 12.12
N ASN A 59 6.17 61.66 13.23
CA ASN A 59 5.19 61.96 14.28
C ASN A 59 4.51 63.32 14.00
N LEU A 60 3.29 63.60 14.48
CA LEU A 60 2.83 64.93 14.94
C LEU A 60 1.33 64.95 15.34
N ASP A 61 1.10 65.25 16.62
CA ASP A 61 -0.14 65.86 17.14
C ASP A 61 -0.39 67.25 16.53
N CYS A 62 -1.66 67.63 16.36
CA CYS A 62 -2.10 69.02 16.46
C CYS A 62 -3.62 69.12 16.75
N ALA A 63 -3.96 70.06 17.61
CA ALA A 63 -5.17 70.14 18.42
C ALA A 63 -6.26 71.09 17.87
N ALA A 64 -7.40 71.02 18.57
CA ALA A 64 -8.31 72.13 18.94
C ALA A 64 -9.53 72.46 18.06
N ASP A 65 -10.69 72.05 18.59
CA ASP A 65 -11.75 72.95 19.10
C ASP A 65 -12.91 73.36 18.15
N ARG A 66 -14.16 72.99 18.57
CA ARG A 66 -15.32 73.89 18.71
C ARG A 66 -16.62 73.18 19.21
N ARG A 67 -16.91 73.40 20.50
CA ARG A 67 -18.17 73.85 21.16
C ARG A 67 -19.54 73.15 20.93
N ASP A 68 -20.12 72.70 22.06
CA ASP A 68 -21.54 72.51 22.45
C ASP A 68 -22.37 73.85 22.46
N PRO A 69 -23.72 73.95 22.66
CA PRO A 69 -24.65 73.07 23.44
C PRO A 69 -26.16 72.94 22.99
N ALA A 70 -26.94 72.18 23.79
CA ALA A 70 -28.42 72.18 24.01
C ALA A 70 -29.28 71.20 23.16
N SER A 71 -30.22 70.38 23.67
CA SER A 71 -31.08 70.48 24.85
C SER A 71 -31.74 69.14 25.27
N ASN A 72 -31.84 68.95 26.60
CA ASN A 72 -32.80 68.21 27.46
C ASN A 72 -33.78 67.17 26.85
N PHE A 73 -33.83 65.95 27.41
CA PHE A 73 -34.71 65.61 28.56
C PHE A 73 -34.53 64.15 29.07
N SER A 74 -34.25 64.04 30.39
CA SER A 74 -34.76 63.09 31.40
C SER A 74 -34.65 61.55 31.24
N THR A 75 -33.64 61.00 31.92
CA THR A 75 -33.69 59.93 32.94
C THR A 75 -34.81 58.88 32.89
N ASP A 76 -34.42 57.62 32.65
CA ASP A 76 -34.73 56.54 33.59
C ASP A 76 -33.56 55.54 33.70
N GLN A 77 -33.04 55.46 34.94
CA GLN A 77 -32.43 54.33 35.64
C GLN A 77 -31.20 53.58 35.07
N ILE A 78 -30.11 53.75 35.82
CA ILE A 78 -28.86 52.98 35.84
C ILE A 78 -29.14 51.49 36.08
N LYS A 79 -28.56 50.60 35.25
CA LYS A 79 -27.98 49.32 35.67
C LYS A 79 -27.07 48.70 34.61
N ASP A 80 -25.85 48.42 35.05
CA ASP A 80 -24.92 47.36 34.64
C ASP A 80 -24.52 47.21 33.17
N ASN A 81 -23.25 47.51 32.93
CA ASN A 81 -22.48 47.08 31.78
C ASN A 81 -22.25 45.55 31.87
N PRO A 82 -22.59 44.79 30.82
CA PRO A 82 -21.57 43.97 30.21
C PRO A 82 -21.55 44.12 28.69
N VAL A 83 -20.33 44.14 28.17
CA VAL A 83 -19.93 44.08 26.76
C VAL A 83 -20.90 43.24 25.93
N ALA A 84 -21.66 43.92 25.07
CA ALA A 84 -22.61 43.28 24.17
C ALA A 84 -21.87 42.41 23.15
N LYS A 85 -22.18 41.10 23.17
CA LYS A 85 -21.97 40.17 22.07
C LYS A 85 -22.64 40.73 20.80
N THR A 86 -21.85 41.20 19.84
CA THR A 86 -22.35 41.41 18.47
C THR A 86 -22.34 40.07 17.75
N ASN A 87 -23.52 39.45 17.67
CA ASN A 87 -23.79 38.33 16.77
C ASN A 87 -23.53 38.77 15.32
N ILE A 88 -22.49 38.24 14.68
CA ILE A 88 -22.28 38.37 13.24
C ILE A 88 -23.12 37.27 12.58
N ARG A 89 -24.20 37.65 11.91
CA ARG A 89 -25.01 36.74 11.09
C ARG A 89 -24.34 36.65 9.71
N LEU A 90 -23.71 35.52 9.39
CA LEU A 90 -23.13 35.24 8.07
C LEU A 90 -24.25 35.21 7.03
N GLN A 91 -24.08 35.90 5.90
CA GLN A 91 -24.99 35.82 4.75
C GLN A 91 -24.70 34.55 3.93
N GLU A 92 -25.72 34.01 3.25
CA GLU A 92 -25.54 32.80 2.45
C GLU A 92 -24.59 33.02 1.26
N PRO A 93 -23.76 32.01 0.89
CA PRO A 93 -22.68 32.15 -0.09
C PRO A 93 -23.13 32.67 -1.47
N GLU A 94 -24.35 32.33 -1.88
CA GLU A 94 -24.95 32.73 -3.17
C GLU A 94 -25.15 34.24 -3.25
N PHE A 95 -25.52 34.88 -2.14
CA PHE A 95 -25.74 36.33 -2.04
C PHE A 95 -24.42 37.11 -2.11
N LEU A 96 -23.33 36.52 -1.60
CA LEU A 96 -21.97 37.07 -1.65
C LEU A 96 -21.41 37.07 -3.08
N VAL A 97 -21.68 36.00 -3.85
CA VAL A 97 -21.24 35.89 -5.25
C VAL A 97 -21.96 36.90 -6.14
N GLU A 98 -23.28 37.09 -5.98
CA GLU A 98 -24.03 38.12 -6.72
C GLU A 98 -23.55 39.54 -6.41
N GLN A 99 -23.27 39.85 -5.14
CA GLN A 99 -22.77 41.18 -4.76
C GLN A 99 -21.36 41.45 -5.28
N LEU A 100 -20.49 40.45 -5.34
CA LEU A 100 -19.16 40.56 -5.95
C LEU A 100 -19.23 40.71 -7.47
N GLY A 101 -20.15 39.98 -8.13
CA GLY A 101 -20.41 40.12 -9.57
C GLY A 101 -20.86 41.55 -9.93
N ALA A 102 -21.83 42.08 -9.19
CA ALA A 102 -22.31 43.45 -9.37
C ALA A 102 -21.23 44.53 -9.11
N LEU A 103 -20.28 44.24 -8.21
CA LEU A 103 -19.15 45.12 -7.91
C LEU A 103 -18.12 45.17 -9.06
N ILE A 104 -17.90 44.04 -9.74
CA ILE A 104 -16.98 43.89 -10.87
C ILE A 104 -17.57 44.53 -12.14
N GLU A 105 -18.89 44.39 -12.36
CA GLU A 105 -19.56 44.93 -13.54
C GLU A 105 -19.77 46.45 -13.49
N HIS A 106 -19.90 47.03 -12.29
CA HIS A 106 -20.16 48.46 -12.08
C HIS A 106 -19.30 49.09 -10.96
N PRO A 107 -17.97 49.07 -11.06
CA PRO A 107 -17.06 49.53 -10.00
C PRO A 107 -17.25 51.01 -9.63
N GLU A 108 -17.66 51.84 -10.58
CA GLU A 108 -17.93 53.27 -10.40
C GLU A 108 -19.05 53.56 -9.39
N LYS A 109 -20.06 52.67 -9.29
CA LYS A 109 -21.20 52.83 -8.37
C LYS A 109 -20.82 52.62 -6.90
N TYR A 110 -19.70 51.96 -6.63
CA TYR A 110 -19.27 51.57 -5.28
C TYR A 110 -17.96 52.23 -4.85
N SER A 111 -17.45 53.18 -5.65
CA SER A 111 -16.21 53.92 -5.42
C SER A 111 -16.13 54.62 -4.05
N SER A 112 -17.26 55.07 -3.49
CA SER A 112 -17.34 55.67 -2.15
C SER A 112 -17.35 54.64 -1.00
N HIS A 113 -17.47 53.36 -1.29
CA HIS A 113 -17.67 52.26 -0.31
C HIS A 113 -16.44 51.37 -0.14
N HIS A 114 -15.23 51.88 -0.40
CA HIS A 114 -13.95 51.17 -0.28
C HIS A 114 -13.77 50.37 1.03
N ARG A 115 -14.29 50.85 2.17
CA ARG A 115 -14.26 50.12 3.46
C ARG A 115 -15.18 48.91 3.49
N VAL A 116 -16.33 48.96 2.81
CA VAL A 116 -17.28 47.84 2.70
C VAL A 116 -16.73 46.79 1.74
N ILE A 117 -16.13 47.23 0.62
CA ILE A 117 -15.43 46.36 -0.34
C ILE A 117 -14.25 45.66 0.33
N ALA A 118 -13.43 46.38 1.10
CA ALA A 118 -12.32 45.78 1.85
C ALA A 118 -12.80 44.79 2.93
N ARG A 119 -13.93 45.06 3.60
CA ARG A 119 -14.53 44.11 4.54
C ARG A 119 -15.10 42.87 3.86
N LEU A 120 -15.79 43.01 2.73
CA LEU A 120 -16.30 41.88 1.95
C LEU A 120 -15.15 41.05 1.39
N ALA A 121 -14.11 41.68 0.83
CA ALA A 121 -12.90 41.01 0.37
C ALA A 121 -12.18 40.30 1.52
N HIS A 122 -12.12 40.90 2.71
CA HIS A 122 -11.54 40.29 3.90
C HIS A 122 -12.40 39.14 4.45
N GLN A 123 -13.74 39.24 4.43
CA GLN A 123 -14.64 38.16 4.81
C GLN A 123 -14.61 36.99 3.83
N VAL A 124 -14.49 37.26 2.53
CA VAL A 124 -14.22 36.26 1.49
C VAL A 124 -12.85 35.63 1.71
N TYR A 125 -11.83 36.44 2.04
CA TYR A 125 -10.49 35.96 2.36
C TYR A 125 -10.46 35.08 3.62
N GLU A 126 -11.15 35.45 4.71
CA GLU A 126 -11.30 34.62 5.92
C GLU A 126 -12.14 33.35 5.67
N MET A 127 -13.15 33.42 4.80
CA MET A 127 -13.87 32.23 4.30
C MET A 127 -13.02 31.35 3.39
N LEU A 128 -11.91 31.86 2.85
CA LEU A 128 -10.92 31.11 2.08
C LEU A 128 -9.74 30.63 2.96
N GLU A 129 -9.65 31.08 4.23
CA GLU A 129 -8.68 30.61 5.21
C GLU A 129 -9.12 29.29 5.87
N GLY A 130 -8.18 28.62 6.56
CA GLY A 130 -8.20 27.20 6.95
C GLY A 130 -9.45 26.63 7.63
N ASN A 131 -10.37 27.46 8.12
CA ASN A 131 -11.71 27.02 8.56
C ASN A 131 -12.50 26.39 7.41
N CYS A 132 -12.36 26.88 6.19
CA CYS A 132 -13.00 26.30 5.00
C CYS A 132 -12.52 24.87 4.75
N LEU A 133 -11.21 24.63 4.89
CA LEU A 133 -10.66 23.28 4.75
C LEU A 133 -11.18 22.34 5.86
N ILE A 134 -11.30 22.81 7.10
CA ILE A 134 -11.87 22.02 8.20
C ILE A 134 -13.32 21.63 7.88
N TYR A 135 -14.16 22.56 7.43
CA TYR A 135 -15.54 22.24 7.03
C TYR A 135 -15.60 21.29 5.84
N GLN A 136 -14.73 21.47 4.84
CA GLN A 136 -14.62 20.55 3.70
C GLN A 136 -14.17 19.15 4.13
N LEU A 137 -13.31 19.03 5.13
CA LEU A 137 -12.92 17.73 5.71
C LEU A 137 -14.07 17.09 6.49
N TYR A 138 -14.86 17.87 7.24
CA TYR A 138 -16.09 17.36 7.86
C TYR A 138 -17.08 16.87 6.79
N GLU A 139 -17.33 17.67 5.75
CA GLU A 139 -18.19 17.27 4.64
C GLU A 139 -17.66 16.03 3.90
N LEU A 140 -16.33 15.90 3.75
CA LEU A 140 -15.71 14.70 3.19
C LEU A 140 -15.96 13.45 4.06
N ILE A 141 -15.94 13.59 5.38
CA ILE A 141 -16.18 12.49 6.32
C ILE A 141 -17.67 12.10 6.32
N GLU A 142 -18.57 13.08 6.33
CA GLU A 142 -20.03 12.86 6.37
C GLU A 142 -20.60 12.42 5.02
N GLU A 143 -20.10 12.98 3.92
CA GLU A 143 -20.60 12.78 2.56
C GLU A 143 -19.49 12.47 1.54
N PRO A 144 -18.69 11.40 1.73
CA PRO A 144 -17.55 11.07 0.88
C PRO A 144 -17.92 10.89 -0.61
N GLN A 145 -19.16 10.50 -0.90
CA GLN A 145 -19.70 10.38 -2.26
C GLN A 145 -19.60 11.67 -3.08
N LYS A 146 -19.68 12.85 -2.44
CA LYS A 146 -19.51 14.15 -3.12
C LYS A 146 -18.12 14.32 -3.73
N PHE A 147 -17.14 13.63 -3.14
CA PHE A 147 -15.72 13.75 -3.47
C PHE A 147 -15.16 12.54 -4.22
N ALA A 148 -16.01 11.56 -4.58
CA ALA A 148 -15.60 10.28 -5.16
C ALA A 148 -14.72 10.40 -6.43
N LYS A 149 -14.86 11.50 -7.20
CA LYS A 149 -14.01 11.75 -8.38
C LYS A 149 -12.53 11.99 -8.05
N ASN A 150 -12.23 12.42 -6.82
CA ASN A 150 -10.90 12.81 -6.36
C ASN A 150 -10.43 11.95 -5.17
N ASP A 151 -11.09 10.82 -4.91
CA ASP A 151 -10.87 9.93 -3.76
C ASP A 151 -9.39 9.58 -3.54
N LYS A 152 -8.67 9.21 -4.60
CA LYS A 152 -7.25 8.84 -4.57
C LYS A 152 -6.39 10.03 -4.13
N GLU A 153 -6.57 11.19 -4.74
CA GLU A 153 -5.78 12.39 -4.44
C GLU A 153 -6.07 12.90 -3.02
N LEU A 154 -7.33 12.88 -2.60
CA LEU A 154 -7.73 13.24 -1.24
C LEU A 154 -7.15 12.29 -0.21
N THR A 155 -7.18 10.97 -0.45
CA THR A 155 -6.58 9.98 0.45
C THR A 155 -5.08 10.23 0.65
N ILE A 156 -4.38 10.56 -0.43
CA ILE A 156 -2.95 10.85 -0.41
C ILE A 156 -2.66 12.13 0.38
N LEU A 157 -3.37 13.20 0.05
CA LEU A 157 -3.11 14.52 0.64
C LEU A 157 -3.48 14.55 2.11
N THR A 158 -4.58 13.90 2.52
CA THR A 158 -4.98 13.80 3.94
C THR A 158 -3.97 13.01 4.77
N ARG A 159 -3.50 11.86 4.27
CA ARG A 159 -2.41 11.09 4.92
C ARG A 159 -1.16 11.93 5.06
N ARG A 160 -0.71 12.60 3.99
CA ARG A 160 0.49 13.44 4.03
C ARG A 160 0.30 14.63 4.98
N ALA A 161 -0.83 15.32 4.92
CA ALA A 161 -1.15 16.44 5.79
C ALA A 161 -1.08 16.04 7.27
N SER A 162 -1.60 14.86 7.63
CA SER A 162 -1.56 14.36 9.02
C SER A 162 -0.13 14.32 9.58
N THR A 163 0.85 13.90 8.76
CA THR A 163 2.26 13.81 9.18
C THR A 163 2.95 15.16 9.31
N VAL A 164 2.49 16.21 8.60
CA VAL A 164 3.10 17.55 8.66
C VAL A 164 2.82 18.22 10.00
N PHE A 165 1.71 17.89 10.65
CA PHE A 165 1.32 18.46 11.94
C PHE A 165 1.89 17.69 13.14
N GLU A 166 2.60 16.58 12.92
CA GLU A 166 3.18 15.80 14.01
C GLU A 166 4.32 16.54 14.67
N ASN A 167 4.27 16.63 16.00
CA ASN A 167 5.44 16.93 16.81
C ASN A 167 6.29 15.65 17.03
N PRO A 168 7.53 15.75 17.55
CA PRO A 168 8.41 14.59 17.71
C PRO A 168 7.82 13.43 18.53
N TYR A 169 7.02 13.74 19.56
CA TYR A 169 6.37 12.72 20.37
C TYR A 169 5.28 11.98 19.57
N GLN A 170 4.46 12.70 18.81
CA GLN A 170 3.42 12.12 17.97
C GLN A 170 4.01 11.21 16.89
N THR A 171 5.09 11.64 16.23
CA THR A 171 5.80 10.80 15.25
C THR A 171 6.37 9.54 15.90
N TYR A 172 7.08 9.67 17.03
CA TYR A 172 7.58 8.51 17.79
C TYR A 172 6.45 7.54 18.13
N HIS A 173 5.33 8.06 18.66
CA HIS A 173 4.19 7.27 19.07
C HIS A 173 3.58 6.50 17.89
N ARG A 174 3.33 7.18 16.75
CA ARG A 174 2.78 6.51 15.55
C ARG A 174 3.65 5.35 15.09
N ILE A 175 4.97 5.52 15.11
CA ILE A 175 5.91 4.47 14.69
C ILE A 175 5.99 3.35 15.73
N ALA A 176 6.18 3.68 17.01
CA ALA A 176 6.35 2.71 18.10
C ALA A 176 5.14 1.77 18.29
N TYR A 177 3.93 2.27 18.00
CA TYR A 177 2.68 1.51 18.15
C TYR A 177 2.09 1.01 16.83
N SER A 178 2.83 1.10 15.72
CA SER A 178 2.36 0.73 14.36
C SER A 178 1.94 -0.74 14.20
N GLY A 179 2.38 -1.64 15.08
CA GLY A 179 1.95 -3.05 15.07
C GLY A 179 0.58 -3.29 15.72
N LEU A 180 0.09 -2.35 16.55
CA LEU A 180 -1.18 -2.54 17.26
C LEU A 180 -2.42 -2.63 16.36
N PRO A 181 -2.57 -1.85 15.27
CA PRO A 181 -3.72 -1.98 14.39
C PRO A 181 -3.88 -3.39 13.82
N LEU A 182 -2.76 -4.03 13.44
CA LEU A 182 -2.75 -5.42 12.95
C LEU A 182 -3.20 -6.40 14.04
N ILE A 183 -2.56 -6.34 15.20
CA ILE A 183 -2.80 -7.27 16.31
C ILE A 183 -4.24 -7.14 16.84
N ILE A 184 -4.72 -5.91 17.03
CA ILE A 184 -6.09 -5.68 17.53
C ILE A 184 -7.13 -6.08 16.48
N SER A 185 -6.89 -5.84 15.18
CA SER A 185 -7.78 -6.31 14.12
C SER A 185 -7.83 -7.84 14.07
N ARG A 186 -6.69 -8.52 14.26
CA ARG A 186 -6.64 -9.98 14.36
C ARG A 186 -7.45 -10.50 15.54
N ILE A 187 -7.29 -9.91 16.72
CA ILE A 187 -8.10 -10.25 17.90
C ILE A 187 -9.59 -10.02 17.60
N ALA A 188 -9.94 -8.89 17.00
CA ALA A 188 -11.34 -8.60 16.68
C ALA A 188 -11.98 -9.61 15.70
N GLN A 189 -11.19 -10.17 14.77
CA GLN A 189 -11.59 -11.28 13.90
C GLN A 189 -11.74 -12.59 14.68
N ASP A 190 -10.71 -13.00 15.43
CA ASP A 190 -10.66 -14.27 16.15
C ASP A 190 -11.81 -14.41 17.17
N TYR A 191 -12.22 -13.29 17.77
CA TYR A 191 -13.27 -13.25 18.79
C TYR A 191 -14.64 -12.81 18.24
N ASN A 192 -14.84 -12.83 16.92
CA ASN A 192 -16.10 -12.51 16.23
C ASN A 192 -16.69 -11.11 16.55
N LEU A 193 -15.87 -10.16 17.01
CA LEU A 193 -16.33 -8.81 17.35
C LEU A 193 -16.81 -8.06 16.10
N LEU A 194 -16.01 -8.09 15.03
CA LEU A 194 -16.34 -7.40 13.77
C LEU A 194 -17.64 -7.91 13.16
N LYS A 195 -17.81 -9.24 13.11
CA LYS A 195 -19.02 -9.89 12.59
C LYS A 195 -20.25 -9.52 13.41
N THR A 196 -20.14 -9.52 14.74
CA THR A 196 -21.22 -9.14 15.64
C THR A 196 -21.69 -7.70 15.38
N LEU A 197 -20.74 -6.77 15.30
CA LEU A 197 -21.03 -5.36 15.05
C LEU A 197 -21.71 -5.13 13.69
N VAL A 198 -21.28 -5.85 12.65
CA VAL A 198 -21.86 -5.72 11.29
C VAL A 198 -23.25 -6.35 11.20
N VAL A 199 -23.49 -7.50 11.85
CA VAL A 199 -24.81 -8.16 11.88
C VAL A 199 -25.86 -7.30 12.58
N GLY A 200 -25.46 -6.48 13.56
CA GLY A 200 -26.38 -5.54 14.21
C GLY A 200 -26.87 -4.40 13.31
N ASP A 201 -26.40 -4.27 12.06
CA ASP A 201 -26.90 -3.31 11.06
C ASP A 201 -27.15 -1.88 11.59
N ASN A 202 -26.07 -1.25 12.07
CA ASN A 202 -26.02 0.08 12.70
C ASN A 202 -26.57 0.15 14.14
N GLU A 203 -27.00 -0.96 14.75
CA GLU A 203 -27.22 -1.02 16.18
C GLU A 203 -25.91 -0.86 16.96
N ALA A 204 -25.99 -0.16 18.09
CA ALA A 204 -24.86 0.04 18.99
C ALA A 204 -24.89 -0.98 20.14
N PHE A 205 -23.74 -1.59 20.40
CA PHE A 205 -23.55 -2.62 21.41
C PHE A 205 -22.81 -2.08 22.61
N SER A 206 -23.24 -2.49 23.81
CA SER A 206 -22.49 -2.21 25.04
C SER A 206 -21.24 -3.08 25.15
N VAL A 207 -20.24 -2.60 25.89
CA VAL A 207 -19.04 -3.40 26.24
C VAL A 207 -19.44 -4.72 26.89
N SER A 208 -20.38 -4.71 27.84
CA SER A 208 -20.83 -5.91 28.55
C SER A 208 -21.44 -6.94 27.58
N SER A 209 -22.25 -6.51 26.62
CA SER A 209 -22.83 -7.41 25.60
C SER A 209 -21.76 -8.01 24.70
N LEU A 210 -20.78 -7.21 24.25
CA LEU A 210 -19.68 -7.70 23.43
C LEU A 210 -18.73 -8.61 24.23
N ALA A 211 -18.57 -8.39 25.54
CA ALA A 211 -17.80 -9.23 26.43
C ALA A 211 -18.45 -10.60 26.61
N GLU A 212 -19.78 -10.65 26.76
CA GLU A 212 -20.54 -11.90 26.82
C GLU A 212 -20.39 -12.73 25.53
N ILE A 213 -20.45 -12.06 24.36
CA ILE A 213 -20.34 -12.71 23.05
C ILE A 213 -18.91 -13.21 22.78
N SER A 214 -17.91 -12.36 23.03
CA SER A 214 -16.52 -12.68 22.74
C SER A 214 -15.87 -13.60 23.80
N GLY A 215 -16.36 -13.57 25.04
CA GLY A 215 -15.71 -14.22 26.18
C GLY A 215 -14.44 -13.49 26.67
N ILE A 216 -14.14 -12.30 26.15
CA ILE A 216 -13.05 -11.46 26.65
C ILE A 216 -13.49 -10.80 27.95
N ASN A 217 -12.57 -10.66 28.91
CA ASN A 217 -12.83 -9.90 30.13
C ASN A 217 -13.29 -8.47 29.79
N GLU A 218 -14.40 -8.05 30.38
CA GLU A 218 -15.07 -6.78 30.05
C GLU A 218 -14.13 -5.56 30.13
N ALA A 219 -13.34 -5.43 31.21
CA ALA A 219 -12.41 -4.31 31.37
C ALA A 219 -11.26 -4.32 30.34
N ILE A 220 -10.84 -5.49 29.88
CA ILE A 220 -9.84 -5.61 28.80
C ILE A 220 -10.49 -5.25 27.46
N LEU A 221 -11.72 -5.73 27.23
CA LEU A 221 -12.45 -5.47 26.00
C LEU A 221 -12.76 -3.97 25.84
N GLU A 222 -13.10 -3.28 26.93
CA GLU A 222 -13.28 -1.83 26.96
C GLU A 222 -12.06 -1.11 26.35
N ILE A 223 -10.85 -1.44 26.82
CA ILE A 223 -9.59 -0.86 26.31
C ILE A 223 -9.40 -1.16 24.81
N PHE A 224 -9.74 -2.37 24.37
CA PHE A 224 -9.64 -2.73 22.95
C PHE A 224 -10.66 -1.97 22.09
N LEU A 225 -11.90 -1.83 22.55
CA LEU A 225 -12.96 -1.11 21.84
C LEU A 225 -12.65 0.40 21.79
N GLU A 226 -12.16 0.99 22.87
CA GLU A 226 -11.68 2.38 22.89
C GLU A 226 -10.55 2.59 21.86
N TYR A 227 -9.57 1.68 21.83
CA TYR A 227 -8.50 1.75 20.83
C TYR A 227 -9.03 1.58 19.40
N MET A 228 -9.92 0.61 19.17
CA MET A 228 -10.53 0.39 17.86
C MET A 228 -11.32 1.62 17.40
N ALA A 229 -12.06 2.28 18.29
CA ALA A 229 -12.76 3.52 18.00
C ALA A 229 -11.78 4.67 17.68
N ALA A 230 -10.69 4.79 18.45
CA ALA A 230 -9.64 5.78 18.20
C ALA A 230 -8.86 5.54 16.89
N GLN A 231 -8.81 4.30 16.39
CA GLN A 231 -8.29 3.94 15.07
C GLN A 231 -9.35 3.98 13.96
N HIS A 232 -10.58 4.41 14.27
CA HIS A 232 -11.72 4.41 13.35
C HIS A 232 -12.08 3.05 12.77
N ILE A 233 -11.71 1.95 13.44
CA ILE A 233 -12.08 0.57 13.07
C ILE A 233 -13.57 0.32 13.37
N ILE A 234 -14.10 0.99 14.39
CA ILE A 234 -15.52 0.99 14.81
C ILE A 234 -15.95 2.42 15.15
N GLU A 235 -17.24 2.66 15.31
CA GLU A 235 -17.79 3.95 15.71
C GLU A 235 -18.22 3.93 17.18
N ASP A 236 -17.72 4.89 17.98
CA ASP A 236 -18.17 5.15 19.34
C ASP A 236 -19.33 6.15 19.31
N THR A 237 -20.49 5.71 19.80
CA THR A 237 -21.73 6.51 19.86
C THR A 237 -21.92 7.20 21.21
N GLY A 238 -20.93 7.09 22.10
CA GLY A 238 -20.96 7.58 23.48
C GLY A 238 -21.55 6.56 24.46
N LYS A 239 -21.28 6.77 25.75
CA LYS A 239 -21.74 5.90 26.85
C LYS A 239 -21.27 4.44 26.73
N PHE A 240 -20.07 4.21 26.19
CA PHE A 240 -19.50 2.87 25.99
C PHE A 240 -20.36 1.99 25.06
N LEU A 241 -20.91 2.61 24.02
CA LEU A 241 -21.71 1.96 22.99
C LEU A 241 -21.01 2.07 21.62
N TYR A 242 -20.82 0.93 20.97
CA TYR A 242 -20.06 0.84 19.72
C TYR A 242 -20.87 0.19 18.61
N LYS A 243 -20.74 0.69 17.39
CA LYS A 243 -21.37 0.10 16.19
C LYS A 243 -20.37 -0.05 15.03
N SER A 244 -20.74 -0.83 14.02
CA SER A 244 -19.92 -0.99 12.81
C SER A 244 -19.89 0.28 11.96
N ASN A 245 -18.77 0.48 11.25
CA ASN A 245 -18.63 1.48 10.18
C ASN A 245 -18.11 0.82 8.88
N ASN A 246 -17.72 1.62 7.89
CA ASN A 246 -17.16 1.11 6.64
C ASN A 246 -15.85 0.32 6.83
N VAL A 247 -14.98 0.74 7.76
CA VAL A 247 -13.73 0.01 8.08
C VAL A 247 -14.05 -1.34 8.70
N THR A 248 -15.01 -1.41 9.64
CA THR A 248 -15.46 -2.69 10.22
C THR A 248 -15.93 -3.66 9.14
N LYS A 249 -16.70 -3.18 8.15
CA LYS A 249 -17.20 -3.98 7.02
C LYS A 249 -16.06 -4.42 6.11
N ASN A 250 -15.13 -3.51 5.77
CA ASN A 250 -13.95 -3.82 4.95
C ASN A 250 -13.06 -4.91 5.58
N LEU A 251 -12.98 -4.97 6.91
CA LEU A 251 -12.23 -6.01 7.63
C LEU A 251 -12.88 -7.40 7.60
N LEU A 252 -14.10 -7.51 7.06
CA LEU A 252 -14.81 -8.75 6.78
C LEU A 252 -14.82 -9.11 5.29
N GLU A 253 -14.17 -8.32 4.43
CA GLU A 253 -13.96 -8.72 3.03
C GLU A 253 -12.96 -9.87 2.94
N PRO A 254 -13.06 -10.77 1.94
CA PRO A 254 -12.21 -11.95 1.83
C PRO A 254 -10.71 -11.66 1.92
N ILE A 255 -10.26 -10.54 1.33
CA ILE A 255 -8.85 -10.13 1.38
C ILE A 255 -8.39 -9.82 2.82
N ALA A 256 -9.24 -9.23 3.66
CA ALA A 256 -8.91 -8.90 5.04
C ALA A 256 -9.06 -10.12 5.97
N ILE A 257 -10.08 -10.95 5.76
CA ILE A 257 -10.29 -12.20 6.51
C ILE A 257 -9.10 -13.15 6.33
N ASN A 258 -8.59 -13.29 5.11
CA ASN A 258 -7.47 -14.19 4.83
C ASN A 258 -6.12 -13.50 5.07
N GLY A 259 -6.02 -12.20 4.78
CA GLY A 259 -4.78 -11.44 4.84
C GLY A 259 -4.31 -11.12 6.25
N ILE A 260 -5.17 -10.65 7.15
CA ILE A 260 -4.77 -10.26 8.51
C ILE A 260 -4.14 -11.43 9.27
N PRO A 261 -4.73 -12.65 9.26
CA PRO A 261 -4.10 -13.80 9.87
C PRO A 261 -2.72 -14.12 9.31
N LEU A 262 -2.56 -14.06 7.99
CA LEU A 262 -1.27 -14.31 7.35
C LEU A 262 -0.23 -13.24 7.70
N PHE A 263 -0.64 -11.97 7.74
CA PHE A 263 0.26 -10.90 8.15
C PHE A 263 0.70 -11.07 9.61
N ASP A 264 -0.19 -11.44 10.51
CA ASP A 264 0.14 -11.66 11.92
C ASP A 264 0.99 -12.93 12.15
N ASP A 265 0.60 -14.07 11.58
CA ASP A 265 1.21 -15.38 11.85
C ASP A 265 2.49 -15.63 11.05
N LEU A 266 2.61 -15.06 9.84
CA LEU A 266 3.74 -15.30 8.93
C LEU A 266 4.58 -14.05 8.72
N LEU A 267 4.00 -12.98 8.19
CA LEU A 267 4.79 -11.86 7.65
C LEU A 267 5.37 -10.95 8.75
N PHE A 268 4.64 -10.71 9.83
CA PHE A 268 5.08 -9.85 10.93
C PHE A 268 6.32 -10.39 11.65
N PRO A 269 6.42 -11.70 11.98
CA PRO A 269 7.67 -12.32 12.44
C PRO A 269 8.84 -12.17 11.46
N ILE A 270 8.59 -12.31 10.15
CA ILE A 270 9.60 -12.16 9.09
C ILE A 270 10.13 -10.72 9.08
N ILE A 271 9.23 -9.74 9.03
CA ILE A 271 9.57 -8.31 9.02
C ILE A 271 10.37 -7.94 10.27
N GLY A 272 10.00 -8.49 11.44
CA GLY A 272 10.72 -8.29 12.69
C GLY A 272 12.20 -8.73 12.67
N CYS A 273 12.55 -9.67 11.78
CA CYS A 273 13.92 -10.18 11.62
C CYS A 273 14.72 -9.47 10.51
N LEU A 274 14.12 -8.53 9.77
CA LEU A 274 14.76 -7.88 8.62
C LEU A 274 16.03 -7.11 9.03
N GLY A 275 16.01 -6.43 10.18
CA GLY A 275 17.18 -5.71 10.68
C GLY A 275 18.37 -6.64 11.02
N ASP A 276 18.10 -7.89 11.39
CA ASP A 276 19.13 -8.87 11.69
C ASP A 276 19.64 -9.57 10.44
N SER A 277 18.78 -9.86 9.45
CA SER A 277 19.22 -10.44 8.17
C SER A 277 20.20 -9.52 7.42
N LEU A 278 20.06 -8.20 7.56
CA LEU A 278 20.99 -7.23 6.97
C LEU A 278 22.38 -7.21 7.63
N LYS A 279 22.54 -7.80 8.82
CA LYS A 279 23.85 -7.88 9.50
C LYS A 279 24.64 -9.12 9.07
N GLU A 280 23.98 -10.16 8.60
CA GLU A 280 24.60 -11.48 8.33
C GLU A 280 25.20 -11.63 6.91
N HIS A 281 25.44 -10.57 6.12
CA HIS A 281 25.82 -10.72 4.70
C HIS A 281 27.20 -11.39 4.42
N PRO A 282 27.28 -12.46 3.58
CA PRO A 282 26.18 -13.25 3.02
C PRO A 282 25.62 -14.24 4.05
N GLY A 283 24.30 -14.23 4.26
CA GLY A 283 23.66 -14.97 5.34
C GLY A 283 22.18 -15.23 5.08
N ARG A 284 21.48 -15.73 6.09
CA ARG A 284 20.06 -16.08 6.01
C ARG A 284 19.21 -14.83 5.75
N ASN A 285 18.15 -14.98 4.95
CA ASN A 285 17.16 -13.92 4.81
C ASN A 285 16.30 -13.81 6.08
N ALA A 286 15.49 -12.75 6.19
CA ALA A 286 14.71 -12.47 7.39
C ALA A 286 13.74 -13.60 7.74
N TYR A 287 13.14 -14.22 6.71
CA TYR A 287 12.26 -15.37 6.88
C TYR A 287 12.97 -16.59 7.48
N GLN A 288 14.14 -16.94 6.96
CA GLN A 288 14.95 -18.05 7.46
C GLN A 288 15.41 -17.84 8.90
N ILE A 289 15.66 -16.59 9.30
CA ILE A 289 15.96 -16.23 10.69
C ILE A 289 14.71 -16.38 11.56
N ALA A 290 13.58 -15.81 11.15
CA ALA A 290 12.32 -15.81 11.91
C ALA A 290 11.83 -17.23 12.25
N PHE A 291 11.91 -18.15 11.30
CA PHE A 291 11.46 -19.54 11.48
C PHE A 291 12.60 -20.53 11.72
N ASN A 292 13.83 -20.04 11.89
CA ASN A 292 15.04 -20.83 12.11
C ASN A 292 15.12 -22.05 11.17
N THR A 293 15.07 -21.78 9.87
CA THR A 293 15.06 -22.78 8.81
C THR A 293 16.14 -22.48 7.77
N THR A 294 16.56 -23.52 7.06
CA THR A 294 17.46 -23.42 5.90
C THR A 294 16.74 -23.68 4.59
N LEU A 295 15.46 -24.06 4.65
CA LEU A 295 14.62 -24.29 3.47
C LEU A 295 14.26 -22.94 2.82
N ASP A 296 14.02 -22.96 1.52
CA ASP A 296 13.32 -21.85 0.86
C ASP A 296 11.86 -21.77 1.33
N LEU A 297 11.23 -20.60 1.14
CA LEU A 297 9.88 -20.34 1.64
C LEU A 297 8.84 -21.32 1.07
N ALA A 298 8.95 -21.68 -0.22
CA ALA A 298 7.99 -22.59 -0.83
C ALA A 298 8.09 -23.99 -0.21
N SER A 299 9.30 -24.55 -0.13
CA SER A 299 9.54 -25.87 0.48
C SER A 299 9.12 -25.92 1.95
N TRP A 300 9.32 -24.85 2.72
CA TRP A 300 8.90 -24.81 4.13
C TRP A 300 7.39 -24.68 4.32
N LEU A 301 6.69 -23.97 3.43
CA LEU A 301 5.24 -23.87 3.51
C LEU A 301 4.56 -25.22 3.22
N GLU A 302 5.22 -26.17 2.55
CA GLU A 302 4.69 -27.54 2.37
C GLU A 302 4.45 -28.26 3.71
N ASP A 303 5.26 -27.95 4.73
CA ASP A 303 5.08 -28.49 6.09
C ASP A 303 3.92 -27.81 6.85
N SER A 304 3.32 -26.76 6.30
CA SER A 304 2.21 -26.00 6.90
C SER A 304 1.08 -25.74 5.89
N PRO A 305 0.23 -26.76 5.59
CA PRO A 305 -0.83 -26.65 4.58
C PRO A 305 -1.80 -25.48 4.77
N GLU A 306 -2.10 -25.10 6.01
CA GLU A 306 -2.99 -23.97 6.31
C GLU A 306 -2.36 -22.61 5.94
N LEU A 307 -1.07 -22.41 6.27
CA LEU A 307 -0.36 -21.20 5.87
C LEU A 307 -0.20 -21.15 4.36
N TYR A 308 0.13 -22.28 3.73
CA TYR A 308 0.22 -22.38 2.28
C TYR A 308 -1.08 -22.00 1.58
N ARG A 309 -2.21 -22.53 2.08
CA ARG A 309 -3.55 -22.16 1.60
C ARG A 309 -3.83 -20.67 1.78
N GLY A 310 -3.52 -20.12 2.95
CA GLY A 310 -3.69 -18.69 3.24
C GLY A 310 -2.88 -17.77 2.31
N VAL A 311 -1.62 -18.12 2.03
CA VAL A 311 -0.78 -17.41 1.05
C VAL A 311 -1.43 -17.44 -0.34
N PHE A 312 -1.87 -18.62 -0.79
CA PHE A 312 -2.50 -18.77 -2.09
C PHE A 312 -3.79 -17.96 -2.21
N GLU A 313 -4.66 -18.01 -1.19
CA GLU A 313 -5.91 -17.25 -1.14
C GLU A 313 -5.66 -15.74 -1.14
N LEU A 314 -4.63 -15.26 -0.41
CA LEU A 314 -4.28 -13.84 -0.44
C LEU A 314 -3.82 -13.41 -1.84
N ILE A 315 -2.94 -14.17 -2.49
CA ILE A 315 -2.47 -13.87 -3.85
C ILE A 315 -3.63 -13.86 -4.86
N GLN A 316 -4.57 -14.81 -4.73
CA GLN A 316 -5.76 -14.86 -5.56
C GLN A 316 -6.65 -13.62 -5.32
N ASN A 317 -6.98 -13.33 -4.06
CA ASN A 317 -7.80 -12.17 -3.69
C ASN A 317 -7.16 -10.87 -4.18
N GLN A 318 -5.83 -10.73 -4.14
CA GLN A 318 -5.13 -9.57 -4.71
C GLN A 318 -5.27 -9.52 -6.23
N SER A 319 -5.10 -10.65 -6.90
CA SER A 319 -5.18 -10.75 -8.36
C SER A 319 -6.57 -10.39 -8.90
N ASP A 320 -7.65 -10.69 -8.16
CA ASP A 320 -9.02 -10.34 -8.53
C ASP A 320 -9.26 -8.81 -8.61
N HIS A 321 -8.38 -8.01 -8.02
CA HIS A 321 -8.44 -6.54 -8.04
C HIS A 321 -7.54 -5.92 -9.12
N VAL A 322 -6.79 -6.74 -9.87
CA VAL A 322 -5.86 -6.30 -10.91
C VAL A 322 -6.47 -6.59 -12.30
N PRO A 323 -6.53 -5.62 -13.22
CA PRO A 323 -6.96 -5.87 -14.59
C PRO A 323 -6.12 -6.95 -15.29
N SER A 324 -6.63 -7.51 -16.38
CA SER A 324 -5.90 -8.52 -17.14
C SER A 324 -4.88 -7.85 -18.07
N TRP A 325 -3.66 -8.40 -18.19
CA TRP A 325 -2.68 -7.88 -19.16
C TRP A 325 -3.18 -7.98 -20.60
N HIS A 326 -4.11 -8.90 -20.87
CA HIS A 326 -4.77 -9.00 -22.17
C HIS A 326 -5.64 -7.77 -22.50
N ASP A 327 -5.90 -6.87 -21.55
CA ASP A 327 -6.68 -5.65 -21.80
C ASP A 327 -5.83 -4.55 -22.45
N VAL A 328 -4.51 -4.71 -22.44
CA VAL A 328 -3.56 -3.77 -23.06
C VAL A 328 -2.81 -4.37 -24.26
N VAL A 329 -2.94 -5.69 -24.48
CA VAL A 329 -2.27 -6.44 -25.55
C VAL A 329 -3.26 -7.45 -26.13
N ASP A 330 -3.45 -7.45 -27.45
CA ASP A 330 -4.23 -8.50 -28.10
C ASP A 330 -3.31 -9.68 -28.46
N PHE A 331 -3.25 -10.66 -27.56
CA PHE A 331 -2.36 -11.81 -27.72
C PHE A 331 -2.56 -12.56 -29.04
N GLN A 332 -3.83 -12.77 -29.44
CA GLN A 332 -4.11 -13.56 -30.63
C GLN A 332 -3.67 -12.83 -31.90
N GLU A 333 -3.97 -11.54 -31.99
CA GLU A 333 -3.59 -10.72 -33.15
C GLU A 333 -2.07 -10.51 -33.22
N GLU A 334 -1.46 -10.10 -32.11
CA GLU A 334 -0.06 -9.67 -32.07
C GLU A 334 0.93 -10.84 -32.09
N PHE A 335 0.60 -11.95 -31.42
CA PHE A 335 1.56 -13.03 -31.20
C PHE A 335 1.13 -14.40 -31.73
N ALA A 336 -0.14 -14.62 -32.06
CA ALA A 336 -0.62 -15.95 -32.47
C ALA A 336 -1.34 -16.00 -33.83
N SER A 337 -1.36 -14.92 -34.61
CA SER A 337 -2.14 -14.81 -35.85
C SER A 337 -1.80 -15.87 -36.91
N GLY A 338 -0.56 -16.36 -36.93
CA GLY A 338 -0.10 -17.43 -37.83
C GLY A 338 -0.10 -18.83 -37.24
N SER A 339 -0.70 -19.05 -36.06
CA SER A 339 -0.68 -20.36 -35.39
C SER A 339 -1.63 -21.38 -36.04
N ASP A 340 -1.23 -22.66 -36.00
CA ASP A 340 -2.07 -23.81 -36.36
C ASP A 340 -2.21 -24.76 -35.15
N GLU A 341 -2.94 -25.86 -35.31
CA GLU A 341 -3.21 -26.82 -34.22
C GLU A 341 -1.95 -27.50 -33.67
N GLN A 342 -0.87 -27.56 -34.45
CA GLN A 342 0.38 -28.19 -34.04
C GLN A 342 1.35 -27.18 -33.40
N SER A 343 1.19 -25.88 -33.64
CA SER A 343 2.00 -24.84 -33.02
C SER A 343 1.95 -24.86 -31.50
N PHE A 344 3.09 -24.67 -30.82
CA PHE A 344 3.10 -24.24 -29.42
C PHE A 344 2.83 -22.74 -29.36
N VAL A 345 1.64 -22.35 -28.91
CA VAL A 345 1.21 -20.95 -28.98
C VAL A 345 1.59 -20.18 -27.73
N PHE A 346 1.49 -20.81 -26.56
CA PHE A 346 1.73 -20.18 -25.27
C PHE A 346 2.37 -21.18 -24.31
N VAL A 347 3.52 -20.82 -23.75
CA VAL A 347 4.22 -21.59 -22.71
C VAL A 347 4.24 -20.75 -21.43
N ASP A 348 3.41 -21.13 -20.46
CA ASP A 348 3.30 -20.50 -19.14
C ASP A 348 4.36 -21.07 -18.20
N ILE A 349 5.48 -20.36 -18.05
CA ILE A 349 6.66 -20.79 -17.31
C ILE A 349 6.54 -20.33 -15.85
N GLY A 350 6.51 -21.30 -14.94
CA GLY A 350 6.25 -21.03 -13.52
C GLY A 350 4.79 -20.64 -13.27
N GLY A 351 3.86 -21.13 -14.10
CA GLY A 351 2.46 -20.71 -14.10
C GLY A 351 1.63 -21.19 -12.89
N GLY A 352 2.26 -21.87 -11.92
CA GLY A 352 1.61 -22.33 -10.70
C GLY A 352 0.45 -23.29 -10.98
N THR A 353 -0.77 -22.85 -10.67
CA THR A 353 -1.99 -23.66 -10.89
C THR A 353 -2.59 -23.50 -12.30
N GLY A 354 -1.98 -22.66 -13.16
CA GLY A 354 -2.39 -22.45 -14.55
C GLY A 354 -3.48 -21.41 -14.75
N ASN A 355 -3.61 -20.45 -13.83
CA ASN A 355 -4.63 -19.41 -13.91
C ASN A 355 -4.52 -18.59 -15.21
N GLN A 356 -3.30 -18.30 -15.68
CA GLN A 356 -3.11 -17.54 -16.92
C GLN A 356 -3.45 -18.34 -18.17
N CYS A 357 -3.18 -19.66 -18.18
CA CYS A 357 -3.69 -20.54 -19.24
C CYS A 357 -5.23 -20.51 -19.35
N ASN A 358 -5.92 -20.51 -18.21
CA ASN A 358 -7.39 -20.45 -18.18
C ASN A 358 -7.90 -19.11 -18.73
N ILE A 359 -7.38 -17.99 -18.22
CA ILE A 359 -7.76 -16.64 -18.67
C ILE A 359 -7.52 -16.48 -20.18
N LEU A 360 -6.39 -16.97 -20.69
CA LEU A 360 -6.06 -16.94 -22.10
C LEU A 360 -7.11 -17.69 -22.93
N LEU A 361 -7.47 -18.91 -22.55
CA LEU A 361 -8.42 -19.74 -23.29
C LEU A 361 -9.87 -19.26 -23.15
N GLU A 362 -10.22 -18.64 -22.03
CA GLU A 362 -11.52 -17.99 -21.85
C GLU A 362 -11.65 -16.75 -22.75
N LYS A 363 -10.58 -15.94 -22.87
CA LYS A 363 -10.57 -14.75 -23.71
C LYS A 363 -10.49 -15.08 -25.20
N TYR A 364 -9.77 -16.15 -25.55
CA TYR A 364 -9.56 -16.58 -26.93
C TYR A 364 -10.00 -18.05 -27.13
N PRO A 365 -11.32 -18.34 -27.11
CA PRO A 365 -11.83 -19.71 -27.17
C PRO A 365 -11.49 -20.43 -28.49
N ASN A 366 -11.25 -19.67 -29.56
CA ASN A 366 -10.89 -20.18 -30.89
C ASN A 366 -9.39 -20.09 -31.18
N LEU A 367 -8.56 -19.78 -30.17
CA LEU A 367 -7.10 -19.78 -30.32
C LEU A 367 -6.65 -21.14 -30.84
N LYS A 368 -5.81 -21.18 -31.87
CA LYS A 368 -5.25 -22.42 -32.42
C LYS A 368 -3.91 -22.74 -31.76
N GLY A 369 -3.60 -24.03 -31.69
CA GLY A 369 -2.35 -24.51 -31.13
C GLY A 369 -2.42 -24.96 -29.68
N ARG A 370 -1.26 -25.37 -29.18
CA ARG A 370 -1.04 -26.01 -27.89
C ARG A 370 -0.64 -24.98 -26.85
N VAL A 371 -1.35 -25.00 -25.71
CA VAL A 371 -1.03 -24.21 -24.51
C VAL A 371 -0.34 -25.13 -23.52
N ILE A 372 0.82 -24.70 -23.02
CA ILE A 372 1.66 -25.46 -22.10
C ILE A 372 1.70 -24.75 -20.76
N LEU A 373 1.49 -25.50 -19.68
CA LEU A 373 1.78 -25.08 -18.31
C LEU A 373 3.06 -25.77 -17.83
N GLN A 374 4.08 -25.00 -17.51
CA GLN A 374 5.35 -25.47 -16.99
C GLN A 374 5.55 -25.08 -15.52
N GLU A 375 5.83 -26.07 -14.68
CA GLU A 375 6.05 -25.88 -13.25
C GLU A 375 6.75 -27.12 -12.65
N LYS A 376 7.26 -27.04 -11.42
CA LYS A 376 7.74 -28.21 -10.67
C LYS A 376 6.64 -29.27 -10.55
N LEU A 377 7.03 -30.55 -10.62
CA LEU A 377 6.11 -31.69 -10.62
C LEU A 377 5.11 -31.67 -9.45
N ALA A 378 5.58 -31.38 -8.23
CA ALA A 378 4.72 -31.33 -7.04
C ALA A 378 3.61 -30.28 -7.16
N ARG A 379 3.89 -29.14 -7.82
CA ARG A 379 2.94 -28.04 -7.97
C ARG A 379 1.99 -28.26 -9.16
N LEU A 380 2.44 -28.93 -10.23
CA LEU A 380 1.57 -29.35 -11.33
C LEU A 380 0.44 -30.29 -10.90
N GLN A 381 0.62 -31.06 -9.82
CA GLN A 381 -0.44 -31.89 -9.24
C GLN A 381 -1.62 -31.07 -8.70
N LEU A 382 -1.39 -29.78 -8.38
CA LEU A 382 -2.40 -28.84 -7.90
C LEU A 382 -3.02 -28.01 -9.02
N ALA A 383 -2.59 -28.18 -10.28
CA ALA A 383 -3.06 -27.41 -11.42
C ALA A 383 -4.54 -27.65 -11.72
N ARG A 384 -5.26 -26.56 -11.99
CA ARG A 384 -6.70 -26.55 -12.29
C ARG A 384 -6.91 -25.98 -13.68
N VAL A 385 -6.50 -26.73 -14.69
CA VAL A 385 -6.55 -26.34 -16.10
C VAL A 385 -7.37 -27.33 -16.92
N PRO A 386 -8.00 -26.91 -18.03
CA PRO A 386 -8.74 -27.81 -18.90
C PRO A 386 -7.81 -28.81 -19.60
N ASP A 387 -8.34 -29.94 -20.07
CA ASP A 387 -7.57 -31.02 -20.72
C ASP A 387 -6.75 -30.56 -21.94
N ARG A 388 -7.16 -29.45 -22.57
CA ARG A 388 -6.43 -28.84 -23.69
C ARG A 388 -5.06 -28.26 -23.28
N VAL A 389 -4.87 -27.93 -22.01
CA VAL A 389 -3.60 -27.42 -21.49
C VAL A 389 -2.69 -28.59 -21.14
N MET A 390 -1.54 -28.66 -21.79
CA MET A 390 -0.53 -29.67 -21.48
C MET A 390 0.27 -29.25 -20.25
N LYS A 391 0.33 -30.12 -19.25
CA LYS A 391 1.13 -29.93 -18.03
C LYS A 391 2.49 -30.58 -18.21
N VAL A 392 3.57 -29.81 -18.08
CA VAL A 392 4.93 -30.27 -18.37
C VAL A 392 5.86 -29.92 -17.21
N PRO A 393 6.44 -30.90 -16.50
CA PRO A 393 7.41 -30.63 -15.45
C PRO A 393 8.61 -29.85 -15.98
N TYR A 394 8.99 -28.77 -15.30
CA TYR A 394 10.12 -27.94 -15.74
C TYR A 394 10.84 -27.28 -14.57
N ASP A 395 12.17 -27.19 -14.69
CA ASP A 395 13.04 -26.39 -13.82
C ASP A 395 13.44 -25.12 -14.57
N LEU A 396 13.16 -23.96 -13.98
CA LEU A 396 13.40 -22.62 -14.53
C LEU A 396 14.86 -22.37 -14.92
N PHE A 397 15.80 -23.07 -14.29
CA PHE A 397 17.23 -22.93 -14.55
C PHE A 397 17.78 -23.92 -15.58
N SER A 398 16.96 -24.87 -16.02
CA SER A 398 17.31 -25.83 -17.07
C SER A 398 16.97 -25.28 -18.45
N ASP A 399 17.69 -25.72 -19.49
CA ASP A 399 17.39 -25.31 -20.87
C ASP A 399 15.94 -25.62 -21.25
N GLN A 400 15.28 -24.63 -21.85
CA GLN A 400 13.89 -24.75 -22.29
C GLN A 400 13.76 -25.83 -23.37
N HIS A 401 12.92 -26.84 -23.11
CA HIS A 401 12.75 -28.00 -23.98
C HIS A 401 11.54 -27.88 -24.92
N ILE A 402 10.58 -27.00 -24.63
CA ILE A 402 9.51 -26.66 -25.57
C ILE A 402 10.07 -25.67 -26.58
N ARG A 403 10.43 -26.14 -27.78
CA ARG A 403 11.09 -25.33 -28.81
C ARG A 403 10.11 -24.74 -29.81
N GLY A 404 10.43 -23.53 -30.27
CA GLY A 404 9.72 -22.86 -31.36
C GLY A 404 8.35 -22.28 -30.99
N ALA A 405 8.06 -22.09 -29.69
CA ALA A 405 6.79 -21.51 -29.28
C ALA A 405 6.64 -20.05 -29.73
N TYR A 406 5.40 -19.61 -29.97
CA TYR A 406 5.13 -18.21 -30.30
C TYR A 406 5.42 -17.30 -29.11
N ALA A 407 4.93 -17.64 -27.92
CA ALA A 407 5.18 -16.90 -26.70
C ALA A 407 5.68 -17.81 -25.57
N TYR A 408 6.76 -17.38 -24.93
CA TYR A 408 7.20 -17.85 -23.62
C TYR A 408 6.79 -16.79 -22.60
N TYR A 409 5.98 -17.16 -21.62
CA TYR A 409 5.35 -16.24 -20.70
C TYR A 409 5.80 -16.53 -19.27
N ILE A 410 6.20 -15.50 -18.53
CA ILE A 410 6.67 -15.59 -17.14
C ILE A 410 5.94 -14.54 -16.31
N ARG A 411 5.21 -14.93 -15.26
CA ARG A 411 4.49 -14.01 -14.38
C ARG A 411 4.84 -14.20 -12.91
N GLN A 412 5.22 -13.12 -12.21
CA GLN A 412 5.48 -13.13 -10.75
C GLN A 412 6.45 -14.24 -10.29
N VAL A 413 7.48 -14.50 -11.12
CA VAL A 413 8.54 -15.47 -10.86
C VAL A 413 9.84 -14.73 -10.61
N LEU A 414 10.22 -13.83 -11.51
CA LEU A 414 11.53 -13.19 -11.55
C LEU A 414 11.74 -12.25 -10.36
N HIS A 415 10.68 -11.65 -9.81
CA HIS A 415 10.74 -10.83 -8.59
C HIS A 415 11.17 -11.60 -7.32
N GLN A 416 11.15 -12.94 -7.34
CA GLN A 416 11.62 -13.79 -6.22
C GLN A 416 13.11 -14.13 -6.30
N HIS A 417 13.79 -13.71 -7.37
CA HIS A 417 15.14 -14.12 -7.70
C HIS A 417 16.11 -12.93 -7.76
N THR A 418 17.37 -13.19 -7.39
CA THR A 418 18.46 -12.22 -7.56
C THR A 418 18.70 -11.92 -9.04
N ASP A 419 19.32 -10.77 -9.33
CA ASP A 419 19.61 -10.36 -10.71
C ASP A 419 20.42 -11.39 -11.50
N GLU A 420 21.40 -12.05 -10.87
CA GLU A 420 22.17 -13.13 -11.50
C GLU A 420 21.28 -14.33 -11.85
N ALA A 421 20.43 -14.75 -10.92
CA ALA A 421 19.49 -15.84 -11.15
C ALA A 421 18.48 -15.49 -12.26
N VAL A 422 17.96 -14.26 -12.28
CA VAL A 422 17.06 -13.79 -13.35
C VAL A 422 17.75 -13.85 -14.71
N ILE A 423 19.00 -13.37 -14.84
CA ILE A 423 19.74 -13.47 -16.10
C ILE A 423 19.87 -14.93 -16.55
N ASN A 424 20.15 -15.86 -15.62
CA ASN A 424 20.28 -17.28 -15.95
C ASN A 424 18.95 -17.90 -16.38
N ILE A 425 17.85 -17.62 -15.69
CA ILE A 425 16.49 -18.07 -16.06
C ILE A 425 16.15 -17.57 -17.47
N LEU A 426 16.38 -16.29 -17.75
CA LEU A 426 16.11 -15.69 -19.07
C LEU A 426 16.97 -16.35 -20.16
N LYS A 427 18.27 -16.55 -19.90
CA LYS A 427 19.18 -17.23 -20.85
C LYS A 427 18.76 -18.66 -21.15
N ALA A 428 18.21 -19.39 -20.19
CA ALA A 428 17.74 -20.75 -20.39
C ALA A 428 16.58 -20.85 -21.39
N GLN A 429 15.81 -19.77 -21.60
CA GLN A 429 14.72 -19.74 -22.57
C GLN A 429 15.19 -19.46 -23.99
N ALA A 430 16.27 -18.69 -24.15
CA ALA A 430 16.75 -18.20 -25.44
C ALA A 430 16.98 -19.31 -26.50
N PRO A 431 17.63 -20.47 -26.20
CA PRO A 431 17.88 -21.51 -27.18
C PRO A 431 16.63 -22.18 -27.76
N ALA A 432 15.48 -22.04 -27.10
CA ALA A 432 14.22 -22.60 -27.55
C ALA A 432 13.43 -21.65 -28.46
N MET A 433 13.78 -20.37 -28.49
CA MET A 433 13.09 -19.36 -29.28
C MET A 433 13.48 -19.45 -30.76
N ARG A 434 12.49 -19.26 -31.64
CA ARG A 434 12.69 -19.16 -33.10
C ARG A 434 12.51 -17.73 -33.58
N GLU A 435 12.69 -17.50 -34.87
CA GLU A 435 12.27 -16.25 -35.50
C GLU A 435 10.78 -15.99 -35.27
N GLY A 436 10.47 -14.79 -34.80
CA GLY A 436 9.12 -14.38 -34.40
C GLY A 436 8.67 -14.82 -33.00
N SER A 437 9.43 -15.64 -32.27
CA SER A 437 9.14 -15.92 -30.86
C SER A 437 9.29 -14.66 -30.01
N VAL A 438 8.40 -14.49 -29.03
CA VAL A 438 8.48 -13.45 -28.01
C VAL A 438 8.63 -14.03 -26.62
N LEU A 439 9.34 -13.30 -25.76
CA LEU A 439 9.32 -13.48 -24.32
C LEU A 439 8.40 -12.43 -23.73
N LEU A 440 7.38 -12.85 -23.00
CA LEU A 440 6.40 -12.02 -22.32
C LEU A 440 6.66 -12.10 -20.82
N ILE A 441 7.05 -11.00 -20.20
CA ILE A 441 7.31 -10.93 -18.75
C ILE A 441 6.21 -10.08 -18.12
N ASP A 442 5.39 -10.70 -17.29
CA ASP A 442 4.30 -10.08 -16.55
C ASP A 442 4.75 -9.86 -15.09
N GLU A 443 5.34 -8.70 -14.86
CA GLU A 443 5.98 -8.33 -13.60
C GLU A 443 5.72 -6.85 -13.30
N LYS A 444 6.03 -6.44 -12.07
CA LYS A 444 6.02 -5.01 -11.73
C LYS A 444 7.20 -4.30 -12.39
N VAL A 445 6.93 -3.17 -13.05
CA VAL A 445 7.94 -2.27 -13.61
C VAL A 445 7.86 -0.93 -12.90
N LEU A 446 8.76 -0.72 -11.95
CA LEU A 446 8.72 0.49 -11.13
C LEU A 446 9.21 1.70 -11.92
N PRO A 447 8.60 2.88 -11.74
CA PRO A 447 9.12 4.10 -12.35
C PRO A 447 10.50 4.44 -11.79
N ASP A 448 11.36 4.98 -12.64
CA ASP A 448 12.68 5.45 -12.19
C ASP A 448 12.52 6.65 -11.23
N MET A 449 13.28 6.65 -10.12
CA MET A 449 13.17 7.69 -9.08
C MET A 449 13.39 9.10 -9.61
N TRP A 450 14.27 9.26 -10.60
CA TRP A 450 14.57 10.56 -11.21
C TRP A 450 13.36 11.12 -11.97
N ALA A 451 12.59 10.27 -12.66
CA ALA A 451 11.39 10.69 -13.37
C ALA A 451 10.29 11.12 -12.38
N TYR A 452 10.13 10.37 -11.28
CA TYR A 452 9.20 10.73 -10.20
C TYR A 452 9.56 12.07 -9.52
N LEU A 453 10.83 12.26 -9.16
CA LEU A 453 11.32 13.49 -8.53
C LEU A 453 11.27 14.68 -9.49
N TYR A 454 11.59 14.47 -10.78
CA TYR A 454 11.51 15.51 -11.80
C TYR A 454 10.06 15.94 -12.05
N HIS A 455 9.10 15.02 -12.13
CA HIS A 455 7.68 15.35 -12.25
C HIS A 455 7.15 16.08 -11.01
N THR A 456 7.58 15.68 -9.82
CA THR A 456 7.21 16.35 -8.55
C THR A 456 7.81 17.76 -8.47
N TYR A 457 9.08 17.91 -8.84
CA TYR A 457 9.78 19.20 -8.90
C TYR A 457 9.16 20.13 -9.93
N LEU A 458 8.84 19.63 -11.13
CA LEU A 458 8.15 20.41 -12.16
C LEU A 458 6.75 20.84 -11.72
N ALA A 459 5.99 19.96 -11.06
CA ALA A 459 4.67 20.32 -10.51
C ALA A 459 4.78 21.44 -9.47
N TYR A 460 5.79 21.38 -8.60
CA TYR A 460 6.07 22.39 -7.59
C TYR A 460 6.45 23.75 -8.21
N ILE A 461 7.37 23.80 -9.17
CA ILE A 461 7.85 25.08 -9.74
C ILE A 461 6.91 25.67 -10.79
N THR A 462 6.07 24.88 -11.45
CA THR A 462 5.17 25.38 -12.51
C THR A 462 3.81 25.82 -11.99
N ASN A 463 3.53 25.62 -10.69
CA ASN A 463 2.22 25.83 -10.05
C ASN A 463 1.05 25.20 -10.83
N LYS A 464 1.36 24.24 -11.71
CA LYS A 464 0.40 23.39 -12.39
C LYS A 464 0.34 22.13 -11.56
N LEU A 465 -0.74 22.00 -10.79
CA LEU A 465 -1.20 20.74 -10.23
C LEU A 465 -1.46 19.75 -11.38
N ARG A 466 -0.39 19.16 -11.92
CA ARG A 466 -0.50 17.97 -12.75
C ARG A 466 -0.50 16.79 -11.79
N LYS A 467 -1.56 15.97 -11.93
CA LYS A 467 -1.78 14.67 -11.30
C LYS A 467 -0.54 14.16 -10.60
N ILE A 468 -0.49 14.30 -9.28
CA ILE A 468 0.49 13.62 -8.45
C ILE A 468 0.51 12.16 -8.94
N PRO A 469 1.67 11.60 -9.37
CA PRO A 469 1.72 10.23 -9.85
C PRO A 469 1.23 9.32 -8.71
N LYS A 470 0.01 8.79 -8.87
CA LYS A 470 -0.74 7.88 -7.98
C LYS A 470 0.10 7.33 -6.80
N THR A 471 0.16 8.03 -5.67
CA THR A 471 1.10 7.67 -4.58
C THR A 471 0.57 6.61 -3.61
N THR A 472 -0.74 6.33 -3.57
CA THR A 472 -1.26 5.18 -2.81
C THR A 472 -0.73 3.87 -3.36
N SER A 473 -0.65 3.73 -4.69
CA SER A 473 -0.05 2.54 -5.30
C SER A 473 1.45 2.48 -5.10
N LEU A 474 2.15 3.62 -5.09
CA LEU A 474 3.59 3.64 -4.81
C LEU A 474 3.90 3.13 -3.39
N LEU A 475 3.14 3.55 -2.37
CA LEU A 475 3.33 3.05 -1.01
C LEU A 475 3.17 1.53 -0.95
N ASN A 476 2.06 1.00 -1.46
CA ASN A 476 1.79 -0.45 -1.49
C ASN A 476 2.92 -1.23 -2.16
N VAL A 477 3.41 -0.71 -3.30
CA VAL A 477 4.49 -1.35 -4.05
C VAL A 477 5.82 -1.28 -3.29
N THR A 478 6.12 -0.17 -2.60
CA THR A 478 7.33 -0.08 -1.77
C THR A 478 7.27 -0.99 -0.53
N GLU A 479 6.11 -1.14 0.10
CA GLU A 479 5.90 -2.06 1.22
C GLU A 479 6.06 -3.51 0.77
N MET A 480 5.48 -3.86 -0.38
CA MET A 480 5.66 -5.18 -1.00
C MET A 480 7.14 -5.45 -1.29
N ASN A 481 7.88 -4.46 -1.80
CA ASN A 481 9.31 -4.61 -2.04
C ASN A 481 10.12 -4.93 -0.78
N ILE A 482 9.82 -4.28 0.34
CA ILE A 482 10.47 -4.60 1.63
C ILE A 482 10.17 -6.05 2.03
N LEU A 483 8.94 -6.50 1.81
CA LEU A 483 8.56 -7.88 2.04
C LEU A 483 9.31 -8.86 1.12
N MET A 484 9.49 -8.51 -0.15
CA MET A 484 10.28 -9.32 -1.09
C MET A 484 11.72 -9.46 -0.64
N VAL A 485 12.34 -8.39 -0.12
CA VAL A 485 13.68 -8.47 0.47
C VAL A 485 13.68 -9.41 1.67
N ALA A 486 12.70 -9.26 2.56
CA ALA A 486 12.62 -10.06 3.78
C ALA A 486 12.43 -11.56 3.51
N CYS A 487 11.61 -11.91 2.52
CA CYS A 487 11.27 -13.30 2.18
C CYS A 487 12.30 -13.96 1.24
N PHE A 488 12.88 -13.20 0.30
CA PHE A 488 13.61 -13.77 -0.85
C PHE A 488 15.00 -13.17 -1.07
N ASN A 489 15.39 -12.10 -0.35
CA ASN A 489 16.55 -11.27 -0.73
C ASN A 489 16.48 -10.78 -2.19
N ALA A 490 15.26 -10.56 -2.70
CA ALA A 490 14.96 -10.08 -4.04
C ALA A 490 13.97 -8.92 -3.98
N PHE A 491 13.71 -8.27 -5.11
CA PHE A 491 12.84 -7.08 -5.17
C PHE A 491 12.30 -6.85 -6.59
N ASP A 492 11.20 -6.12 -6.69
CA ASP A 492 10.67 -5.60 -7.95
C ASP A 492 11.61 -4.58 -8.57
N ARG A 493 11.76 -4.67 -9.90
CA ARG A 493 12.75 -3.90 -10.64
C ARG A 493 12.16 -2.66 -11.26
N ARG A 494 13.01 -1.64 -11.35
CA ARG A 494 12.76 -0.44 -12.14
C ARG A 494 12.91 -0.73 -13.63
N GLN A 495 12.41 0.18 -14.44
CA GLN A 495 12.48 0.03 -15.89
C GLN A 495 13.92 -0.11 -16.39
N ASP A 496 14.84 0.74 -15.92
CA ASP A 496 16.27 0.67 -16.27
C ASP A 496 16.92 -0.68 -15.89
N GLN A 497 16.56 -1.21 -14.72
CA GLN A 497 17.01 -2.52 -14.24
C GLN A 497 16.48 -3.65 -15.13
N TRP A 498 15.19 -3.63 -15.48
CA TRP A 498 14.61 -4.61 -16.41
C TRP A 498 15.31 -4.61 -17.76
N LEU A 499 15.51 -3.42 -18.34
CA LEU A 499 16.23 -3.25 -19.60
C LEU A 499 17.64 -3.84 -19.51
N GLY A 500 18.38 -3.53 -18.44
CA GLY A 500 19.74 -4.04 -18.23
C GLY A 500 19.83 -5.55 -18.04
N LEU A 501 18.86 -6.19 -17.38
CA LEU A 501 18.84 -7.65 -17.20
C LEU A 501 18.53 -8.37 -18.50
N LEU A 502 17.53 -7.89 -19.24
CA LEU A 502 17.17 -8.43 -20.55
C LEU A 502 18.32 -8.28 -21.55
N ASP A 503 18.98 -7.13 -21.55
CA ASP A 503 20.16 -6.86 -22.37
C ASP A 503 21.27 -7.89 -22.13
N LYS A 504 21.62 -8.14 -20.86
CA LYS A 504 22.62 -9.13 -20.42
C LYS A 504 22.21 -10.58 -20.73
N ALA A 505 20.91 -10.84 -20.82
CA ALA A 505 20.37 -12.14 -21.21
C ALA A 505 20.26 -12.32 -22.74
N GLY A 506 20.61 -11.30 -23.54
CA GLY A 506 20.59 -11.36 -25.01
C GLY A 506 19.28 -10.91 -25.64
N TYR A 507 18.41 -10.26 -24.87
CA TYR A 507 17.12 -9.76 -25.31
C TYR A 507 17.15 -8.25 -25.58
N GLU A 508 16.33 -7.81 -26.52
CA GLU A 508 15.90 -6.43 -26.69
C GLU A 508 14.44 -6.30 -26.25
N VAL A 509 14.12 -5.17 -25.60
CA VAL A 509 12.74 -4.86 -25.21
C VAL A 509 12.06 -4.14 -26.35
N ALA A 510 10.99 -4.74 -26.87
CA ALA A 510 10.18 -4.16 -27.92
C ALA A 510 9.15 -3.19 -27.35
N GLN A 511 8.46 -3.59 -26.27
CA GLN A 511 7.36 -2.83 -25.67
C GLN A 511 7.25 -3.10 -24.16
N ILE A 512 6.68 -2.15 -23.41
CA ILE A 512 6.29 -2.30 -22.01
C ILE A 512 4.90 -1.70 -21.86
N HIS A 513 3.91 -2.51 -21.49
CA HIS A 513 2.53 -2.07 -21.36
C HIS A 513 2.06 -2.15 -19.91
N PRO A 514 1.91 -1.00 -19.20
CA PRO A 514 1.32 -0.98 -17.87
C PRO A 514 -0.18 -1.24 -17.94
N TYR A 515 -0.69 -2.10 -17.06
CA TYR A 515 -2.10 -2.47 -17.05
C TYR A 515 -2.77 -2.35 -15.67
N SER A 516 -2.04 -1.96 -14.63
CA SER A 516 -2.60 -1.72 -13.30
C SER A 516 -2.07 -0.43 -12.66
N ASP A 517 -2.80 0.06 -11.65
CA ASP A 517 -2.32 1.16 -10.80
C ASP A 517 -1.11 0.75 -9.94
N LEU A 518 -0.94 -0.54 -9.68
CA LEU A 518 0.13 -1.15 -8.89
C LEU A 518 1.40 -1.44 -9.72
N GLN A 519 1.54 -0.80 -10.88
CA GLN A 519 2.69 -0.90 -11.78
C GLN A 519 2.90 -2.31 -12.37
N ASP A 520 1.86 -3.13 -12.42
CA ASP A 520 1.91 -4.38 -13.17
C ASP A 520 2.00 -4.07 -14.66
N CYS A 521 2.97 -4.69 -15.33
CA CYS A 521 3.31 -4.44 -16.72
C CYS A 521 3.58 -5.75 -17.46
N ILE A 522 3.17 -5.80 -18.72
CA ILE A 522 3.64 -6.83 -19.65
C ILE A 522 4.80 -6.28 -20.47
N ILE A 523 5.99 -6.83 -20.27
CA ILE A 523 7.20 -6.53 -21.05
C ILE A 523 7.26 -7.51 -22.21
N VAL A 524 7.32 -6.98 -23.44
CA VAL A 524 7.50 -7.75 -24.66
C VAL A 524 8.96 -7.68 -25.06
N ALA A 525 9.65 -8.81 -25.01
CA ALA A 525 11.07 -8.92 -25.34
C ALA A 525 11.32 -9.91 -26.49
N LYS A 526 12.37 -9.64 -27.28
CA LYS A 526 12.81 -10.45 -28.43
C LYS A 526 14.30 -10.71 -28.32
N LEU A 527 14.82 -11.77 -28.93
CA LEU A 527 16.27 -12.00 -28.98
C LEU A 527 16.94 -11.00 -29.93
N LYS A 528 18.05 -10.38 -29.49
CA LYS A 528 18.83 -9.42 -30.29
C LYS A 528 19.42 -10.03 -31.55
N ASN A 529 19.95 -11.24 -31.41
CA ASN A 529 20.58 -12.00 -32.49
C ASN A 529 19.81 -13.31 -32.59
N GLN A 530 18.73 -13.34 -33.37
CA GLN A 530 17.99 -14.58 -33.58
C GLN A 530 18.87 -15.55 -34.39
N PRO A 531 19.27 -16.71 -33.82
CA PRO A 531 19.81 -17.77 -34.66
C PRO A 531 18.70 -18.22 -35.62
N ALA A 532 19.05 -18.47 -36.88
CA ALA A 532 18.17 -19.11 -37.84
C ALA A 532 17.96 -20.58 -37.43
N VAL A 533 17.17 -20.81 -36.38
CA VAL A 533 16.73 -22.14 -36.01
C VAL A 533 15.73 -22.55 -37.08
N GLN A 534 16.14 -23.45 -37.99
CA GLN A 534 15.20 -24.14 -38.86
C GLN A 534 14.17 -24.82 -37.97
N SER A 535 12.88 -24.55 -38.23
CA SER A 535 11.77 -25.23 -37.56
C SER A 535 12.05 -26.74 -37.54
N PRO A 536 12.21 -27.38 -36.36
CA PRO A 536 12.50 -28.81 -36.33
C PRO A 536 11.35 -29.56 -36.98
N GLN A 537 11.66 -30.59 -37.77
CA GLN A 537 10.65 -31.50 -38.28
C GLN A 537 9.94 -32.15 -37.09
N LEU A 538 8.61 -32.12 -37.08
CA LEU A 538 7.71 -32.57 -36.01
C LEU A 538 8.01 -33.96 -35.41
N ASN A 539 8.80 -34.80 -36.09
CA ASN A 539 9.13 -36.16 -35.67
C ASN A 539 10.14 -36.23 -34.50
N GLU A 540 11.02 -35.23 -34.32
CA GLU A 540 12.04 -35.27 -33.24
C GLU A 540 11.51 -34.86 -31.86
N GLN A 541 10.28 -34.32 -31.78
CA GLN A 541 9.69 -33.90 -30.50
C GLN A 541 8.84 -34.99 -29.83
N SER A 542 8.64 -36.14 -30.49
CA SER A 542 7.85 -37.26 -29.94
C SER A 542 8.39 -37.81 -28.61
N ASP A 543 9.68 -37.63 -28.32
CA ASP A 543 10.32 -38.09 -27.08
C ASP A 543 10.06 -37.18 -25.86
N VAL A 544 9.63 -35.93 -26.06
CA VAL A 544 9.25 -35.04 -24.94
C VAL A 544 7.93 -35.46 -24.28
N PHE A 545 7.11 -36.26 -24.99
CA PHE A 545 5.77 -36.67 -24.55
C PHE A 545 5.76 -37.98 -23.72
N ASN A 546 6.93 -38.57 -23.42
CA ASN A 546 7.06 -39.81 -22.64
C ASN A 546 7.67 -39.61 -21.25
N LEU A 547 7.78 -38.36 -20.74
CA LEU A 547 8.34 -38.02 -19.43
C LEU A 547 7.29 -37.49 -18.45
#